data_AF-A0A426TXC1-F1
#
_entry.id   AF-A0A426TXC1-F1
#
_cell.length_a   1.000
_cell.length_b   1.000
_cell.length_c   1.000
_cell.angle_alpha   90.00
_cell.angle_beta   90.00
_cell.angle_gamma   90.00
#
_symmetry.space_group_name_H-M   'P 1'
#
loop_
_entity.id
_entity.type
_entity.pdbx_description
1 polymer ?
#
loop_
_entity_poly.entity_id
_entity_poly.type
_entity_poly.pdbx_seq_one_letter_code
_entity_poly.pdbx_strand_id
1 'polypeptide(L)'
;MVLHTATATEHCPNEVLPSASLRRMLHNLHIPQGRPLVLLNGSTHSSLGSLYAQVTPLLQDGLASWLVRRGAVAITGGTDAGIFAVLGQGFARYGQPAACLGVTVAQLVQPQPDGVALEPNHTHMLLSAGNHWGAETPLMYALAAAYDPCARAVTLVVGGGLNTLHELEFCAALGRRMLIIAGSGGIADALLATLGGQRHGDERLQRLAQVAEIYRINLDAPPEVLLVLLDALLLR
;
A
#
# COMPACT_ATOMS: atom_id res chain seq x y z
N MET A 1 -18.11 10.11 -0.87
CA MET A 1 -16.67 10.39 -0.96
C MET A 1 -16.42 11.76 -0.35
N VAL A 2 -15.75 11.83 0.79
CA VAL A 2 -15.36 13.12 1.36
C VAL A 2 -13.94 13.41 0.87
N LEU A 3 -13.83 14.24 -0.17
CA LEU A 3 -12.54 14.77 -0.63
C LEU A 3 -12.04 15.77 0.42
N HIS A 4 -11.28 15.29 1.38
CA HIS A 4 -10.50 16.17 2.24
C HIS A 4 -9.19 16.49 1.54
N THR A 5 -9.16 17.58 0.78
CA THR A 5 -7.92 18.18 0.32
C THR A 5 -7.21 18.82 1.50
N ALA A 6 -6.48 18.03 2.28
CA ALA A 6 -5.44 18.57 3.14
C ALA A 6 -4.24 18.88 2.24
N THR A 7 -4.21 20.08 1.67
CA THR A 7 -2.96 20.58 1.11
C THR A 7 -2.00 20.74 2.28
N ALA A 8 -0.91 19.99 2.27
CA ALA A 8 0.25 20.30 3.11
C ALA A 8 0.81 21.64 2.59
N THR A 9 0.23 22.75 3.03
CA THR A 9 0.63 24.10 2.64
C THR A 9 2.01 24.42 3.22
N GLU A 10 2.90 24.92 2.36
CA GLU A 10 4.11 25.67 2.71
C GLU A 10 5.07 24.99 3.70
N HIS A 11 5.34 23.70 3.51
CA HIS A 11 6.58 23.11 4.03
C HIS A 11 7.47 22.72 2.85
N CYS A 12 8.78 22.82 3.08
CA CYS A 12 9.80 22.38 2.14
C CYS A 12 9.38 20.99 1.61
N PRO A 13 9.42 20.73 0.29
CA PRO A 13 8.82 19.53 -0.34
C PRO A 13 9.30 18.18 0.23
N ASN A 14 10.29 18.18 1.11
CA ASN A 14 10.86 17.01 1.78
C ASN A 14 10.62 16.95 3.31
N GLU A 15 9.94 17.92 3.92
CA GLU A 15 9.71 17.90 5.37
C GLU A 15 8.41 17.17 5.71
N VAL A 16 8.57 15.94 6.20
CA VAL A 16 7.46 15.15 6.73
C VAL A 16 6.88 15.87 7.96
N LEU A 17 5.56 16.08 7.95
CA LEU A 17 4.87 16.71 9.08
C LEU A 17 5.17 15.98 10.40
N PRO A 18 5.30 16.71 11.53
CA PRO A 18 5.49 16.08 12.84
C PRO A 18 4.40 15.04 13.14
N SER A 19 4.76 13.93 13.81
CA SER A 19 3.82 12.82 14.05
C SER A 19 2.54 13.24 14.79
N ALA A 20 2.60 14.27 15.65
CA ALA A 20 1.42 14.82 16.32
C ALA A 20 0.44 15.48 15.33
N SER A 21 0.95 16.16 14.31
CA SER A 21 0.14 16.73 13.23
C SER A 21 -0.49 15.64 12.36
N LEU A 22 0.27 14.59 12.05
CA LEU A 22 -0.26 13.43 11.29
C LEU A 22 -1.35 12.69 12.07
N ARG A 23 -1.18 12.46 13.38
CA ARG A 23 -2.23 11.88 14.23
C ARG A 23 -3.50 12.72 14.26
N ARG A 24 -3.35 14.04 14.42
CA ARG A 24 -4.48 14.98 14.37
C ARG A 24 -5.18 14.97 13.01
N MET A 25 -4.42 14.87 11.92
CA MET A 25 -4.99 14.73 10.58
C MET A 25 -5.82 13.45 10.45
N LEU A 26 -5.27 12.30 10.83
CA LEU A 26 -5.98 11.01 10.83
C LEU A 26 -7.26 11.05 11.67
N HIS A 27 -7.20 11.70 12.85
CA HIS A 27 -8.37 11.92 13.70
C HIS A 27 -9.43 12.80 13.01
N ASN A 28 -9.04 13.91 12.39
CA ASN A 28 -9.96 14.82 11.69
C ASN A 28 -10.59 14.20 10.44
N LEU A 29 -9.88 13.27 9.80
CA LEU A 29 -10.40 12.43 8.73
C LEU A 29 -11.30 11.30 9.24
N HIS A 30 -11.52 11.20 10.55
CA HIS A 30 -12.30 10.13 11.18
C HIS A 30 -11.80 8.73 10.82
N ILE A 31 -10.49 8.57 10.58
CA ILE A 31 -9.89 7.25 10.35
C ILE A 31 -9.97 6.46 11.67
N PRO A 32 -10.60 5.27 11.69
CA PRO A 32 -10.75 4.46 12.89
C PRO A 32 -9.41 4.15 13.53
N GLN A 33 -9.26 4.37 14.84
CA GLN A 33 -8.01 4.11 15.56
C GLN A 33 -7.97 2.70 16.16
N GLY A 34 -6.77 2.19 16.43
CA GLY A 34 -6.58 0.87 17.07
C GLY A 34 -6.99 -0.32 16.20
N ARG A 35 -7.26 -0.09 14.91
CA ARG A 35 -7.56 -1.14 13.93
C ARG A 35 -6.29 -1.59 13.22
N PRO A 36 -6.19 -2.86 12.80
CA PRO A 36 -5.10 -3.32 11.96
C PRO A 36 -4.88 -2.44 10.73
N LEU A 37 -3.62 -2.29 10.33
CA LEU A 37 -3.23 -1.51 9.15
C LEU A 37 -2.66 -2.42 8.06
N VAL A 38 -3.11 -2.22 6.83
CA VAL A 38 -2.46 -2.79 5.63
C VAL A 38 -2.00 -1.66 4.72
N LEU A 39 -0.73 -1.66 4.35
CA LEU A 39 -0.25 -0.86 3.24
C LEU A 39 -0.29 -1.72 1.98
N LEU A 40 -0.89 -1.25 0.90
CA LEU A 40 -0.83 -1.93 -0.40
C LEU A 40 0.13 -1.20 -1.32
N ASN A 41 1.15 -1.92 -1.76
CA ASN A 41 2.24 -1.41 -2.56
C ASN A 41 2.47 -2.30 -3.78
N GLY A 42 2.94 -1.72 -4.89
CA GLY A 42 3.24 -2.51 -6.07
C GLY A 42 2.87 -1.84 -7.39
N SER A 43 2.58 -2.68 -8.39
CA SER A 43 2.55 -2.24 -9.78
C SER A 43 1.26 -1.50 -10.19
N THR A 44 1.45 -0.43 -10.94
CA THR A 44 0.37 0.36 -11.57
C THR A 44 0.48 0.42 -13.09
N HIS A 45 1.48 -0.24 -13.70
CA HIS A 45 1.70 -0.20 -15.15
C HIS A 45 0.54 -0.86 -15.92
N SER A 46 -0.05 -0.14 -16.87
CA SER A 46 -1.23 -0.59 -17.63
C SER A 46 -0.99 -1.84 -18.49
N SER A 47 0.25 -2.11 -18.91
CA SER A 47 0.62 -3.29 -19.69
C SER A 47 0.53 -4.61 -18.93
N LEU A 48 0.34 -4.59 -17.61
CA LEU A 48 0.30 -5.77 -16.75
C LEU A 48 -1.12 -6.30 -16.52
N GLY A 49 -2.02 -6.14 -17.49
CA GLY A 49 -3.42 -6.58 -17.39
C GLY A 49 -3.60 -8.06 -16.99
N SER A 50 -2.72 -8.95 -17.47
CA SER A 50 -2.74 -10.37 -17.10
C SER A 50 -2.43 -10.60 -15.62
N LEU A 51 -1.46 -9.87 -15.07
CA LEU A 51 -1.15 -9.89 -13.63
C LEU A 51 -2.36 -9.42 -12.82
N TYR A 52 -3.01 -8.33 -13.24
CA TYR A 52 -4.18 -7.81 -12.53
C TYR A 52 -5.33 -8.80 -12.52
N ALA A 53 -5.59 -9.49 -13.63
CA ALA A 53 -6.58 -10.56 -13.68
C ALA A 53 -6.22 -11.71 -12.72
N GLN A 54 -4.95 -12.10 -12.64
CA GLN A 54 -4.49 -13.19 -11.77
C GLN A 54 -4.53 -12.82 -10.28
N VAL A 55 -4.18 -11.59 -9.91
CA VAL A 55 -4.17 -11.15 -8.50
C VAL A 55 -5.55 -10.73 -7.99
N THR A 56 -6.54 -10.57 -8.89
CA THR A 56 -7.89 -10.11 -8.55
C THR A 56 -8.54 -10.91 -7.41
N PRO A 57 -8.53 -12.26 -7.40
CA PRO A 57 -9.11 -13.02 -6.28
C PRO A 57 -8.45 -12.70 -4.94
N LEU A 58 -7.11 -12.60 -4.90
CA LEU A 58 -6.38 -12.25 -3.68
C LEU A 58 -6.72 -10.83 -3.20
N LEU A 59 -6.80 -9.85 -4.09
CA LEU A 59 -7.08 -8.46 -3.68
C LEU A 59 -8.56 -8.21 -3.36
N GLN A 60 -9.50 -8.80 -4.10
CA GLN A 60 -10.93 -8.56 -3.91
C GLN A 60 -11.57 -9.52 -2.89
N ASP A 61 -11.37 -10.82 -3.04
CA ASP A 61 -12.01 -11.82 -2.18
C ASP A 61 -11.16 -12.10 -0.91
N GLY A 62 -9.86 -11.83 -0.97
CA GLY A 62 -8.95 -11.85 0.16
C GLY A 62 -8.89 -10.49 0.88
N LEU A 63 -8.09 -9.56 0.37
CA LEU A 63 -7.75 -8.31 1.05
C LEU A 63 -8.96 -7.40 1.30
N ALA A 64 -9.71 -7.01 0.26
CA ALA A 64 -10.86 -6.11 0.41
C ALA A 64 -11.89 -6.68 1.38
N SER A 65 -12.20 -7.96 1.22
CA SER A 65 -13.10 -8.72 2.09
C SER A 65 -12.63 -8.74 3.55
N TRP A 66 -11.33 -8.96 3.78
CA TRP A 66 -10.73 -8.96 5.12
C TRP A 66 -10.81 -7.57 5.76
N LEU A 67 -10.42 -6.53 5.01
CA LEU A 67 -10.46 -5.14 5.47
C LEU A 67 -11.85 -4.75 5.94
N VAL A 68 -12.87 -5.06 5.14
CA VAL A 68 -14.28 -4.79 5.47
C VAL A 68 -14.72 -5.58 6.71
N ARG A 69 -14.51 -6.90 6.71
CA ARG A 69 -14.97 -7.78 7.82
C ARG A 69 -14.30 -7.48 9.16
N ARG A 70 -13.03 -7.07 9.16
CA ARG A 70 -12.27 -6.74 10.37
C ARG A 70 -12.37 -5.28 10.77
N GLY A 71 -12.97 -4.43 9.92
CA GLY A 71 -12.93 -2.98 10.09
C GLY A 71 -11.50 -2.46 10.15
N ALA A 72 -10.61 -3.06 9.37
CA ALA A 72 -9.20 -2.66 9.28
C ALA A 72 -9.02 -1.46 8.34
N VAL A 73 -7.85 -0.84 8.41
CA VAL A 73 -7.51 0.36 7.64
C VAL A 73 -6.52 -0.01 6.53
N ALA A 74 -6.69 0.59 5.36
CA ALA A 74 -5.74 0.50 4.26
C ALA A 74 -5.11 1.87 3.96
N ILE A 75 -3.81 1.86 3.62
CA ILE A 75 -3.10 2.99 3.00
C ILE A 75 -2.56 2.51 1.65
N THR A 76 -2.79 3.27 0.58
CA THR A 76 -2.45 2.89 -0.81
C THR A 76 -1.91 4.10 -1.60
N GLY A 77 -1.45 3.88 -2.84
CA GLY A 77 -1.06 4.96 -3.76
C GLY A 77 -2.23 5.76 -4.37
N GLY A 78 -3.49 5.44 -4.01
CA GLY A 78 -4.65 6.29 -4.22
C GLY A 78 -5.19 6.47 -5.65
N THR A 79 -4.51 5.96 -6.66
CA THR A 79 -4.88 6.16 -8.08
C THR A 79 -5.77 5.05 -8.61
N ASP A 80 -6.62 5.36 -9.60
CA ASP A 80 -7.40 4.39 -10.38
C ASP A 80 -6.51 3.68 -11.41
N ALA A 81 -5.48 3.00 -10.91
CA ALA A 81 -4.48 2.32 -11.73
C ALA A 81 -3.97 1.03 -11.07
N GLY A 82 -3.78 0.00 -11.91
CA GLY A 82 -3.26 -1.32 -11.52
C GLY A 82 -3.88 -1.88 -10.25
N ILE A 83 -3.04 -2.29 -9.30
CA ILE A 83 -3.50 -2.99 -8.09
C ILE A 83 -4.44 -2.15 -7.19
N PHE A 84 -4.34 -0.82 -7.26
CA PHE A 84 -5.21 0.06 -6.47
C PHE A 84 -6.63 0.07 -7.02
N ALA A 85 -6.78 0.11 -8.36
CA ALA A 85 -8.07 -0.06 -9.02
C ALA A 85 -8.66 -1.46 -8.75
N VAL A 86 -7.84 -2.51 -8.76
CA VAL A 86 -8.30 -3.88 -8.44
C VAL A 86 -8.84 -3.96 -7.01
N LEU A 87 -8.13 -3.36 -6.03
CA LEU A 87 -8.60 -3.29 -4.64
C LEU A 87 -9.90 -2.49 -4.53
N GLY A 88 -9.97 -1.32 -5.18
CA GLY A 88 -11.15 -0.45 -5.19
C GLY A 88 -12.41 -1.13 -5.74
N GLN A 89 -12.29 -1.86 -6.85
CA GLN A 89 -13.35 -2.71 -7.38
C GLN A 89 -13.79 -3.79 -6.38
N GLY A 90 -12.84 -4.30 -5.57
CA GLY A 90 -13.14 -5.16 -4.43
C GLY A 90 -14.06 -4.49 -3.42
N PHE A 91 -13.76 -3.25 -3.01
CA PHE A 91 -14.61 -2.51 -2.07
C PHE A 91 -16.03 -2.26 -2.60
N ALA A 92 -16.18 -1.97 -3.89
CA ALA A 92 -17.48 -1.75 -4.52
C ALA A 92 -18.44 -2.96 -4.35
N ARG A 93 -17.90 -4.18 -4.20
CA ARG A 93 -18.69 -5.41 -4.02
C ARG A 93 -19.29 -5.58 -2.62
N TYR A 94 -18.76 -4.91 -1.60
CA TYR A 94 -19.12 -5.16 -0.19
C TYR A 94 -20.09 -4.13 0.41
N GLY A 95 -20.59 -3.17 -0.36
CA GLY A 95 -21.65 -2.22 0.04
C GLY A 95 -21.26 -1.16 1.07
N GLN A 96 -20.27 -1.43 1.94
CA GLN A 96 -19.59 -0.46 2.78
C GLN A 96 -18.08 -0.63 2.63
N PRO A 97 -17.33 0.43 2.25
CA PRO A 97 -15.89 0.34 2.13
C PRO A 97 -15.23 0.32 3.51
N ALA A 98 -14.15 -0.45 3.64
CA ALA A 98 -13.21 -0.27 4.75
C ALA A 98 -12.59 1.13 4.66
N ALA A 99 -12.10 1.67 5.79
CA ALA A 99 -11.37 2.93 5.75
C ALA A 99 -10.08 2.73 4.92
N CYS A 100 -10.06 3.30 3.72
CA CYS A 100 -8.95 3.26 2.79
C CYS A 100 -8.51 4.69 2.44
N LEU A 101 -7.26 5.01 2.76
CA LEU A 101 -6.62 6.29 2.52
C LEU A 101 -5.65 6.16 1.34
N GLY A 102 -6.03 6.75 0.20
CA GLY A 102 -5.12 6.90 -0.93
C GLY A 102 -4.18 8.09 -0.71
N VAL A 103 -2.87 7.87 -0.79
CA VAL A 103 -1.85 8.92 -0.71
C VAL A 103 -1.17 9.02 -2.07
N THR A 104 -1.17 10.20 -2.68
CA THR A 104 -0.67 10.34 -4.07
C THR A 104 -0.18 11.76 -4.36
N VAL A 105 0.52 11.94 -5.48
CA VAL A 105 1.14 13.23 -5.84
C VAL A 105 0.13 14.13 -6.55
N ALA A 106 -0.14 15.31 -5.95
CA ALA A 106 -1.16 16.25 -6.42
C ALA A 106 -0.97 16.67 -7.90
N GLN A 107 0.28 16.88 -8.33
CA GLN A 107 0.59 17.38 -9.67
C GLN A 107 0.47 16.32 -10.77
N LEU A 108 0.43 15.03 -10.41
CA LEU A 108 0.45 13.93 -11.37
C LEU A 108 -0.91 13.28 -11.58
N VAL A 109 -1.85 13.52 -10.67
CA VAL A 109 -3.22 13.05 -10.83
C VAL A 109 -4.02 13.98 -11.72
N GLN A 110 -4.68 13.41 -12.73
CA GLN A 110 -5.54 14.13 -13.66
C GLN A 110 -6.75 13.26 -14.00
N PRO A 111 -7.93 13.85 -14.25
CA PRO A 111 -9.08 13.09 -14.71
C PRO A 111 -8.76 12.26 -15.96
N GLN A 112 -9.38 11.09 -16.09
CA GLN A 112 -9.39 10.34 -17.35
C GLN A 112 -10.14 11.13 -18.43
N PRO A 113 -9.79 11.00 -19.73
CA PRO A 113 -8.81 10.05 -20.30
C PRO A 113 -7.36 10.58 -20.33
N ASP A 114 -7.13 11.82 -19.91
CA ASP A 114 -5.89 12.55 -20.18
C ASP A 114 -4.76 12.28 -19.17
N GLY A 115 -5.03 11.55 -18.08
CA GLY A 115 -4.01 11.15 -17.12
C GLY A 115 -4.45 10.07 -16.13
N VAL A 116 -3.84 10.06 -14.95
CA VAL A 116 -4.10 9.05 -13.90
C VAL A 116 -5.10 9.60 -12.90
N ALA A 117 -6.34 9.11 -12.93
CA ALA A 117 -7.39 9.55 -12.02
C ALA A 117 -7.18 9.02 -10.59
N LEU A 118 -7.86 9.67 -9.64
CA LEU A 118 -8.02 9.18 -8.27
C LEU A 118 -8.96 7.97 -8.25
N GLU A 119 -8.67 6.99 -7.40
CA GLU A 119 -9.50 5.78 -7.27
C GLU A 119 -10.86 6.12 -6.64
N PRO A 120 -11.99 5.77 -7.28
CA PRO A 120 -13.31 6.22 -6.85
C PRO A 120 -13.88 5.50 -5.61
N ASN A 121 -13.35 4.34 -5.24
CA ASN A 121 -13.86 3.51 -4.14
C ASN A 121 -13.06 3.66 -2.83
N HIS A 122 -11.91 4.34 -2.87
CA HIS A 122 -11.19 4.75 -1.68
C HIS A 122 -11.99 5.81 -0.91
N THR A 123 -12.03 5.64 0.41
CA THR A 123 -12.84 6.51 1.29
C THR A 123 -12.26 7.91 1.47
N HIS A 124 -10.94 8.03 1.45
CA HIS A 124 -10.20 9.25 1.71
C HIS A 124 -9.03 9.38 0.73
N MET A 125 -8.69 10.62 0.37
CA MET A 125 -7.53 10.94 -0.45
C MET A 125 -6.68 11.99 0.24
N LEU A 126 -5.37 11.82 0.19
CA LEU A 126 -4.38 12.78 0.64
C LEU A 126 -3.41 13.06 -0.52
N LEU A 127 -3.32 14.33 -0.89
CA LEU A 127 -2.49 14.77 -2.00
C LEU A 127 -1.20 15.38 -1.47
N SER A 128 -0.06 14.73 -1.74
CA SER A 128 1.26 15.23 -1.40
C SER A 128 1.79 16.18 -2.46
N ALA A 129 2.75 17.02 -2.06
CA ALA A 129 3.62 17.70 -3.02
C ALA A 129 4.55 16.67 -3.70
N GLY A 130 5.08 17.04 -4.87
CA GLY A 130 5.99 16.21 -5.65
C GLY A 130 5.80 16.39 -7.15
N ASN A 131 6.75 15.89 -7.93
CA ASN A 131 6.76 15.97 -9.40
C ASN A 131 7.07 14.63 -10.09
N HIS A 132 7.16 13.55 -9.33
CA HIS A 132 7.38 12.19 -9.83
C HIS A 132 6.63 11.19 -8.93
N TRP A 133 6.21 10.06 -9.50
CA TRP A 133 5.60 8.97 -8.73
C TRP A 133 6.60 8.43 -7.72
N GLY A 134 6.16 8.18 -6.48
CA GLY A 134 7.00 7.77 -5.37
C GLY A 134 7.43 8.91 -4.46
N ALA A 135 7.27 10.18 -4.86
CA ALA A 135 7.54 11.35 -4.01
C ALA A 135 6.64 11.39 -2.75
N GLU A 136 5.49 10.75 -2.80
CA GLU A 136 4.53 10.58 -1.71
C GLU A 136 4.97 9.55 -0.65
N THR A 137 5.93 8.68 -0.97
CA THR A 137 6.33 7.54 -0.12
C THR A 137 6.72 7.95 1.31
N PRO A 138 7.53 9.00 1.54
CA PRO A 138 7.88 9.41 2.90
C PRO A 138 6.65 9.79 3.73
N LEU A 139 5.68 10.49 3.12
CA LEU A 139 4.44 10.88 3.79
C LEU A 139 3.55 9.66 4.07
N MET A 140 3.44 8.74 3.11
CA MET A 140 2.69 7.49 3.26
C MET A 140 3.17 6.69 4.47
N TYR A 141 4.48 6.50 4.61
CA TYR A 141 5.07 5.75 5.72
C TYR A 141 5.07 6.52 7.04
N ALA A 142 5.17 7.85 7.00
CA ALA A 142 5.00 8.68 8.19
C ALA A 142 3.57 8.64 8.74
N LEU A 143 2.55 8.67 7.87
CA LEU A 143 1.16 8.46 8.23
C LEU A 143 0.97 7.08 8.84
N ALA A 144 1.56 6.06 8.23
CA ALA A 144 1.49 4.71 8.71
C ALA A 144 2.12 4.57 10.11
N ALA A 145 3.29 5.19 10.36
CA ALA A 145 3.95 5.24 11.66
C ALA A 145 3.15 6.04 12.71
N ALA A 146 2.51 7.14 12.30
CA ALA A 146 1.68 7.95 13.18
C ALA A 146 0.37 7.23 13.56
N TYR A 147 -0.20 6.46 12.63
CA TYR A 147 -1.45 5.70 12.79
C TYR A 147 -1.29 4.55 13.79
N ASP A 148 -0.24 3.73 13.62
CA ASP A 148 0.01 2.60 14.50
C ASP A 148 1.49 2.49 14.88
N PRO A 149 1.87 3.03 16.05
CA PRO A 149 3.22 2.91 16.57
C PRO A 149 3.52 1.50 17.13
N CYS A 150 2.51 0.66 17.37
CA CYS A 150 2.66 -0.69 17.95
C CYS A 150 2.88 -1.79 16.90
N ALA A 151 3.06 -1.42 15.63
CA ALA A 151 3.40 -2.32 14.53
C ALA A 151 2.40 -3.45 14.22
N ARG A 152 1.09 -3.25 14.48
CA ARG A 152 0.02 -4.10 13.91
C ARG A 152 -0.28 -3.67 12.46
N ALA A 153 0.80 -3.61 11.68
CA ALA A 153 0.81 -3.19 10.29
C ALA A 153 1.59 -4.18 9.43
N VAL A 154 1.08 -4.44 8.23
CA VAL A 154 1.78 -5.21 7.20
C VAL A 154 1.77 -4.45 5.88
N THR A 155 2.87 -4.48 5.14
CA THR A 155 2.91 -4.03 3.75
C THR A 155 2.70 -5.23 2.84
N LEU A 156 1.56 -5.28 2.13
CA LEU A 156 1.29 -6.25 1.07
C LEU A 156 1.90 -5.74 -0.24
N VAL A 157 2.67 -6.57 -0.93
CA VAL A 157 3.44 -6.18 -2.11
C VAL A 157 3.07 -7.04 -3.32
N VAL A 158 2.70 -6.39 -4.42
CA VAL A 158 2.34 -7.04 -5.69
C VAL A 158 3.19 -6.50 -6.83
N GLY A 159 4.14 -7.31 -7.30
CA GLY A 159 5.04 -6.96 -8.39
C GLY A 159 5.91 -5.76 -8.01
N GLY A 160 5.79 -4.70 -8.82
CA GLY A 160 6.37 -3.39 -8.53
C GLY A 160 7.70 -3.11 -9.22
N GLY A 161 7.99 -1.82 -9.35
CA GLY A 161 9.24 -1.29 -9.92
C GLY A 161 10.12 -0.62 -8.88
N LEU A 162 10.99 0.29 -9.30
CA LEU A 162 11.94 0.97 -8.41
C LEU A 162 11.27 1.76 -7.27
N ASN A 163 10.08 2.32 -7.50
CA ASN A 163 9.30 2.97 -6.45
C ASN A 163 8.92 1.99 -5.35
N THR A 164 8.50 0.77 -5.73
CA THR A 164 8.21 -0.29 -4.76
C THR A 164 9.44 -0.66 -3.95
N LEU A 165 10.63 -0.76 -4.57
CA LEU A 165 11.86 -1.01 -3.81
C LEU A 165 12.11 0.07 -2.74
N HIS A 166 11.93 1.35 -3.09
CA HIS A 166 12.06 2.47 -2.17
C HIS A 166 11.03 2.39 -1.02
N GLU A 167 9.80 2.01 -1.33
CA GLU A 167 8.77 1.79 -0.32
C GLU A 167 9.13 0.65 0.65
N LEU A 168 9.74 -0.44 0.16
CA LEU A 168 10.18 -1.54 1.02
C LEU A 168 11.31 -1.11 1.96
N GLU A 169 12.20 -0.23 1.53
CA GLU A 169 13.23 0.37 2.40
C GLU A 169 12.60 1.13 3.57
N PHE A 170 11.54 1.90 3.32
CA PHE A 170 10.79 2.57 4.40
C PHE A 170 10.06 1.58 5.31
N CYS A 171 9.45 0.54 4.76
CA CYS A 171 8.79 -0.50 5.55
C CYS A 171 9.79 -1.20 6.48
N ALA A 172 10.96 -1.58 5.96
CA ALA A 172 12.05 -2.18 6.74
C ALA A 172 12.59 -1.22 7.82
N ALA A 173 12.74 0.06 7.50
CA ALA A 173 13.20 1.07 8.46
C ALA A 173 12.23 1.26 9.65
N LEU A 174 10.94 1.00 9.44
CA LEU A 174 9.93 0.99 10.51
C LEU A 174 9.85 -0.35 11.26
N GLY A 175 10.68 -1.34 10.92
CA GLY A 175 10.63 -2.70 11.49
C GLY A 175 9.31 -3.42 11.20
N ARG A 176 8.65 -3.09 10.09
CA ARG A 176 7.33 -3.64 9.74
C ARG A 176 7.45 -4.88 8.87
N ARG A 177 6.41 -5.71 8.96
CA ARG A 177 6.29 -6.96 8.22
C ARG A 177 5.91 -6.67 6.77
N MET A 178 6.50 -7.46 5.87
CA MET A 178 6.14 -7.46 4.46
C MET A 178 5.49 -8.78 4.11
N LEU A 179 4.37 -8.75 3.38
CA LEU A 179 3.76 -9.92 2.77
C LEU A 179 3.91 -9.78 1.25
N ILE A 180 4.71 -10.64 0.64
CA ILE A 180 5.05 -10.57 -0.78
C ILE A 180 4.23 -11.60 -1.55
N ILE A 181 3.56 -11.17 -2.62
CA ILE A 181 2.87 -12.08 -3.55
C ILE A 181 3.88 -12.64 -4.55
N ALA A 182 4.33 -13.88 -4.35
CA ALA A 182 5.23 -14.59 -5.26
C ALA A 182 4.57 -14.90 -6.60
N GLY A 183 5.33 -14.79 -7.68
CA GLY A 183 4.86 -14.94 -9.06
C GLY A 183 4.23 -13.67 -9.63
N SER A 184 4.27 -12.55 -8.90
CA SER A 184 3.75 -11.26 -9.36
C SER A 184 4.77 -10.43 -10.16
N GLY A 185 5.99 -10.93 -10.33
CA GLY A 185 7.08 -10.30 -11.07
C GLY A 185 7.80 -9.17 -10.32
N GLY A 186 8.59 -8.39 -11.06
CA GLY A 186 9.19 -7.15 -10.58
C GLY A 186 10.03 -7.28 -9.30
N ILE A 187 9.94 -6.26 -8.44
CA ILE A 187 10.65 -6.21 -7.15
C ILE A 187 10.18 -7.29 -6.19
N ALA A 188 8.89 -7.66 -6.19
CA ALA A 188 8.35 -8.74 -5.36
C ALA A 188 9.13 -10.05 -5.56
N ASP A 189 9.25 -10.51 -6.81
CA ASP A 189 9.96 -11.77 -7.10
C ASP A 189 11.47 -11.63 -6.97
N ALA A 190 12.04 -10.47 -7.31
CA ALA A 190 13.48 -10.22 -7.11
C ALA A 190 13.88 -10.28 -5.63
N LEU A 191 13.05 -9.77 -4.72
CA LEU A 191 13.29 -9.86 -3.27
C LEU A 191 13.21 -11.31 -2.78
N LEU A 192 12.20 -12.07 -3.20
CA LEU A 192 12.06 -13.48 -2.84
C LEU A 192 13.21 -14.35 -3.40
N ALA A 193 13.67 -14.07 -4.62
CA ALA A 193 14.85 -14.67 -5.21
C ALA A 193 16.12 -14.39 -4.39
N THR A 194 16.29 -13.14 -3.96
CA THR A 194 17.41 -12.72 -3.10
C THR A 194 17.39 -13.44 -1.76
N LEU A 195 16.22 -13.56 -1.13
CA LEU A 195 16.02 -14.37 0.09
C LEU A 195 16.39 -15.84 -0.10
N GLY A 196 16.13 -16.38 -1.30
CA GLY A 196 16.54 -17.74 -1.70
C GLY A 196 18.03 -17.91 -1.98
N GLY A 197 18.85 -16.87 -1.79
CA GLY A 197 20.30 -16.89 -1.98
C GLY A 197 20.75 -16.53 -3.40
N GLN A 198 19.85 -16.13 -4.29
CA GLN A 198 20.25 -15.63 -5.61
C GLN A 198 20.90 -14.26 -5.47
N ARG A 199 22.08 -14.08 -6.08
CA ARG A 199 22.76 -12.79 -6.08
C ARG A 199 22.12 -11.86 -7.11
N HIS A 200 21.63 -10.72 -6.65
CA HIS A 200 21.23 -9.61 -7.50
C HIS A 200 22.28 -8.50 -7.44
N GLY A 201 22.40 -7.74 -8.52
CA GLY A 201 23.30 -6.58 -8.60
C GLY A 201 22.86 -5.37 -7.76
N ASP A 202 21.61 -5.36 -7.28
CA ASP A 202 21.11 -4.27 -6.42
C ASP A 202 21.33 -4.63 -4.94
N GLU A 203 22.25 -3.92 -4.29
CA GLU A 203 22.59 -4.11 -2.87
C GLU A 203 21.40 -3.83 -1.93
N ARG A 204 20.42 -3.03 -2.37
CA ARG A 204 19.23 -2.73 -1.56
C ARG A 204 18.37 -3.97 -1.36
N LEU A 205 18.22 -4.81 -2.39
CA LEU A 205 17.52 -6.09 -2.28
C LEU A 205 18.22 -7.03 -1.29
N GLN A 206 19.56 -7.07 -1.33
CA GLN A 206 20.36 -7.88 -0.41
C GLN A 206 20.18 -7.40 1.04
N ARG A 207 20.21 -6.09 1.26
CA ARG A 207 19.96 -5.49 2.58
C ARG A 207 18.56 -5.82 3.08
N LEU A 208 17.53 -5.62 2.26
CA LEU A 208 16.15 -5.95 2.62
C LEU A 208 15.99 -7.42 3.00
N ALA A 209 16.55 -8.33 2.20
CA ALA A 209 16.51 -9.77 2.47
C ALA A 209 17.19 -10.16 3.80
N GLN A 210 18.13 -9.34 4.30
CA GLN A 210 18.81 -9.59 5.58
C GLN A 210 18.07 -9.03 6.78
N VAL A 211 17.40 -7.88 6.65
CA VAL A 211 16.88 -7.11 7.80
C VAL A 211 15.37 -7.13 7.94
N ALA A 212 14.62 -7.42 6.87
CA ALA A 212 13.16 -7.32 6.88
C ALA A 212 12.49 -8.63 7.29
N GLU A 213 11.37 -8.53 8.01
CA GLU A 213 10.52 -9.66 8.33
C GLU A 213 9.57 -9.93 7.13
N ILE A 214 9.95 -10.90 6.29
CA ILE A 214 9.29 -11.16 5.01
C ILE A 214 8.48 -12.46 5.05
N TYR A 215 7.21 -12.34 4.68
CA TYR A 215 6.28 -13.44 4.48
C TYR A 215 5.96 -13.58 2.98
N ARG A 216 5.61 -14.80 2.58
CA ARG A 216 5.29 -15.13 1.18
C ARG A 216 3.88 -15.70 1.08
N ILE A 217 3.17 -15.30 0.04
CA ILE A 217 1.97 -15.98 -0.48
C ILE A 217 2.14 -16.14 -2.00
N ASN A 218 1.70 -17.25 -2.59
CA ASN A 218 1.76 -17.40 -4.05
C ASN A 218 0.59 -16.67 -4.72
N LEU A 219 0.81 -16.16 -5.93
CA LEU A 219 -0.21 -15.48 -6.74
C LEU A 219 -1.44 -16.34 -7.01
N ASP A 220 -1.26 -17.66 -7.14
CA ASP A 220 -2.32 -18.64 -7.37
C ASP A 220 -2.94 -19.20 -6.09
N ALA A 221 -2.54 -18.68 -4.92
CA ALA A 221 -3.10 -19.12 -3.66
C ALA A 221 -4.60 -18.79 -3.57
N PRO A 222 -5.41 -19.68 -2.98
CA PRO A 222 -6.80 -19.37 -2.66
C PRO A 222 -6.89 -18.13 -1.75
N PRO A 223 -7.90 -17.24 -1.92
CA PRO A 223 -8.07 -16.04 -1.11
C PRO A 223 -8.11 -16.32 0.40
N GLU A 224 -8.61 -17.48 0.81
CA GLU A 224 -8.67 -17.93 2.21
C GLU A 224 -7.29 -18.00 2.87
N VAL A 225 -6.25 -18.32 2.09
CA VAL A 225 -4.87 -18.34 2.59
C VAL A 225 -4.43 -16.94 2.98
N LEU A 226 -4.77 -15.91 2.19
CA LEU A 226 -4.47 -14.53 2.53
C LEU A 226 -5.21 -14.10 3.80
N LEU A 227 -6.48 -14.51 3.98
CA LEU A 227 -7.24 -14.20 5.19
C LEU A 227 -6.56 -14.75 6.45
N VAL A 228 -6.13 -16.01 6.41
CA VAL A 228 -5.44 -16.67 7.52
C VAL A 228 -4.11 -15.99 7.83
N LEU A 229 -3.34 -15.63 6.80
CA LEU A 229 -2.08 -14.90 6.99
C LEU A 229 -2.32 -13.53 7.62
N LEU A 230 -3.29 -12.74 7.13
CA LEU A 230 -3.60 -11.43 7.70
C LEU A 230 -4.06 -11.53 9.15
N ASP A 231 -4.91 -12.50 9.49
CA ASP A 231 -5.30 -12.75 10.89
C ASP A 231 -4.09 -13.11 11.75
N ALA A 232 -3.22 -14.01 11.27
CA ALA A 232 -2.02 -14.42 11.99
C ALA A 232 -1.01 -13.29 12.19
N LEU A 233 -0.91 -12.35 11.24
CA LEU A 233 0.06 -11.25 11.28
C LEU A 233 -0.44 -10.05 12.07
N LEU A 234 -1.76 -9.83 12.18
CA LEU A 234 -2.32 -8.55 12.63
C LEU A 234 -3.28 -8.64 13.83
N LEU A 235 -3.78 -9.83 14.17
CA LEU A 235 -4.75 -10.03 15.26
C LEU A 235 -4.20 -10.79 16.47
N ARG A 236 -2.88 -10.97 16.55
CA ARG A 236 -2.21 -11.51 17.74
C ARG A 236 -2.08 -10.47 18.84
#